data_AF-A0A7C5SR52-F1
#
_entry.id   AF-A0A7C5SR52-F1
#
_cell.length_a   1.000
_cell.length_b   1.000
_cell.length_c   1.000
_cell.angle_alpha   90.00
_cell.angle_beta   90.00
_cell.angle_gamma   90.00
#
_symmetry.space_group_name_H-M   'P 1'
#
loop_
_entity.id
_entity.type
_entity.pdbx_description
1 polymer ?
#
loop_
_entity_poly.entity_id
_entity_poly.type
_entity_poly.pdbx_seq_one_letter_code
_entity_poly.pdbx_strand_id
1 'polypeptide(L)'
;MRIVFVILAILATIAFLLFTLEYFRPRVEDAYMATAIFLFLPGILVASTLASEAMAVIMLVSLYLYAHIRGKLWLEIVVMVGFLFIHLASAIFFTALLIYALVNKQKQTILISTIFLAFSLVFEKFIVIGGRPSGYLVELFGVYAALFSPFVFLYVVFAFYRILIRQDKKLIWYISFIPFVASLLLSIRQRISLMDFAPYVMMAIIPALEIYYRSLRVRLPEHQGFHKKGFVVVLSMLFIASASIVLSRPLFEVLSDPNKHFAYRIYGPYWKAQELKADNKSCFDSNSLKESCQMRYYGIVPCNKER
;
A
#
# COMPACT_ATOMS: atom_id res chain seq x y z
N MET A 1 20.22 -2.48 8.99
CA MET A 1 18.85 -1.92 8.93
C MET A 1 18.05 -2.41 7.72
N ARG A 2 18.55 -2.36 6.47
CA ARG A 2 17.77 -2.79 5.28
C ARG A 2 17.30 -4.26 5.29
N ILE A 3 18.08 -5.18 5.86
CA ILE A 3 17.76 -6.61 5.91
C ILE A 3 16.43 -6.89 6.65
N VAL A 4 16.16 -6.17 7.75
CA VAL A 4 14.93 -6.36 8.55
C VAL A 4 13.68 -6.07 7.71
N PHE A 5 13.72 -5.03 6.89
CA PHE A 5 12.59 -4.67 6.03
C PHE A 5 12.40 -5.61 4.84
N VAL A 6 13.49 -6.19 4.32
CA VAL A 6 13.40 -7.26 3.31
C VAL A 6 12.75 -8.51 3.92
N ILE A 7 13.17 -8.91 5.12
CA ILE A 7 12.54 -10.03 5.84
C ILE A 7 11.05 -9.74 6.07
N LEU A 8 10.71 -8.54 6.51
CA LEU A 8 9.32 -8.12 6.71
C LEU A 8 8.51 -8.19 5.40
N ALA A 9 9.08 -7.76 4.28
CA ALA A 9 8.44 -7.83 2.96
C ALA A 9 8.19 -9.29 2.52
N ILE A 10 9.15 -10.18 2.77
CA ILE A 10 9.00 -11.62 2.51
C ILE A 10 7.89 -12.19 3.38
N LEU A 11 7.89 -11.90 4.68
CA LEU A 11 6.85 -12.36 5.62
C LEU A 11 5.47 -11.83 5.25
N ALA A 12 5.35 -10.57 4.85
CA ALA A 12 4.10 -9.97 4.37
C ALA A 12 3.58 -10.71 3.12
N THR A 13 4.46 -11.03 2.19
CA THR A 13 4.11 -11.75 0.96
C THR A 13 3.68 -13.19 1.27
N ILE A 14 4.36 -13.87 2.19
CA ILE A 14 3.97 -15.21 2.66
C ILE A 14 2.60 -15.16 3.34
N ALA A 15 2.37 -14.20 4.24
CA ALA A 15 1.09 -14.03 4.91
C ALA A 15 -0.04 -13.76 3.91
N PHE A 16 0.21 -12.92 2.89
CA PHE A 16 -0.73 -12.65 1.82
C PHE A 16 -1.04 -13.92 0.99
N LEU A 17 -0.02 -14.70 0.65
CA LEU A 17 -0.22 -15.98 -0.06
C LEU A 17 -1.05 -16.97 0.77
N LEU A 18 -0.73 -17.16 2.05
CA LEU A 18 -1.49 -18.04 2.95
C LEU A 18 -2.96 -17.62 3.05
N PHE A 19 -3.20 -16.31 3.17
CA PHE A 19 -4.54 -15.76 3.16
C PHE A 19 -5.27 -16.03 1.83
N THR A 20 -4.65 -15.73 0.69
CA THR A 20 -5.29 -15.91 -0.62
C THR A 20 -5.58 -17.36 -0.96
N LEU A 21 -4.70 -18.30 -0.56
CA LEU A 21 -4.91 -19.73 -0.71
C LEU A 21 -6.18 -20.20 0.02
N GLU A 22 -6.43 -19.68 1.21
CA GLU A 22 -7.66 -20.01 1.96
C GLU A 22 -8.88 -19.27 1.37
N TYR A 23 -8.73 -18.02 0.94
CA TYR A 23 -9.81 -17.21 0.39
C TYR A 23 -10.38 -17.77 -0.93
N PHE A 24 -9.51 -18.25 -1.83
CA PHE A 24 -9.91 -18.74 -3.15
C PHE A 24 -10.11 -20.26 -3.22
N ARG A 25 -9.99 -21.00 -2.10
CA ARG A 25 -10.20 -22.46 -2.08
C ARG A 25 -11.58 -22.83 -2.69
N PRO A 26 -11.66 -23.84 -3.57
CA PRO A 26 -10.62 -24.80 -3.99
C PRO A 26 -9.70 -24.34 -5.14
N ARG A 27 -9.90 -23.16 -5.72
CA ARG A 27 -9.17 -22.72 -6.92
C ARG A 27 -7.87 -22.02 -6.58
N VAL A 28 -6.82 -22.82 -6.43
CA VAL A 28 -5.48 -22.35 -6.07
C VAL A 28 -4.88 -21.42 -7.13
N GLU A 29 -5.23 -21.60 -8.40
CA GLU A 29 -4.79 -20.73 -9.51
C GLU A 29 -5.18 -19.25 -9.30
N ASP A 30 -6.39 -18.99 -8.78
CA ASP A 30 -6.85 -17.63 -8.52
C ASP A 30 -6.03 -16.98 -7.40
N ALA A 31 -5.60 -17.76 -6.41
CA ALA A 31 -4.76 -17.30 -5.31
C ALA A 31 -3.35 -16.93 -5.79
N TYR A 32 -2.75 -17.75 -6.66
CA TYR A 32 -1.45 -17.43 -7.26
C TYR A 32 -1.54 -16.18 -8.12
N MET A 33 -2.62 -16.03 -8.90
CA MET A 33 -2.80 -14.83 -9.71
C MET A 33 -2.99 -13.57 -8.87
N ALA A 34 -3.79 -13.65 -7.79
CA ALA A 34 -3.93 -12.56 -6.84
C ALA A 34 -2.59 -12.15 -6.22
N THR A 35 -1.79 -13.14 -5.81
CA THR A 35 -0.46 -12.92 -5.22
C THR A 35 0.52 -12.34 -6.23
N ALA A 36 0.49 -12.80 -7.48
CA ALA A 36 1.32 -12.23 -8.55
C ALA A 36 0.97 -10.76 -8.79
N ILE A 37 -0.33 -10.45 -8.98
CA ILE A 37 -0.78 -9.06 -9.17
C ILE A 37 -0.35 -8.19 -8.00
N PHE A 38 -0.54 -8.68 -6.77
CA PHE A 38 -0.13 -7.99 -5.54
C PHE A 38 1.37 -7.67 -5.53
N LEU A 39 2.22 -8.64 -5.85
CA LEU A 39 3.68 -8.45 -5.87
C LEU A 39 4.13 -7.43 -6.92
N PHE A 40 3.45 -7.41 -8.07
CA PHE A 40 3.73 -6.44 -9.13
C PHE A 40 3.12 -5.06 -8.87
N LEU A 41 2.29 -4.84 -7.86
CA LEU A 41 1.77 -3.51 -7.59
C LEU A 41 2.93 -2.52 -7.36
N PRO A 42 2.98 -1.40 -8.10
CA PRO A 42 3.95 -0.33 -7.88
C PRO A 42 4.13 0.05 -6.42
N GLY A 43 3.03 0.18 -5.69
CA GLY A 43 3.05 0.54 -4.28
C GLY A 43 3.67 -0.51 -3.37
N ILE A 44 3.57 -1.80 -3.71
CA ILE A 44 4.21 -2.89 -2.96
C ILE A 44 5.72 -2.91 -3.22
N LEU A 45 6.13 -2.68 -4.47
CA LEU A 45 7.55 -2.53 -4.83
C LEU A 45 8.19 -1.33 -4.13
N VAL A 46 7.49 -0.19 -4.08
CA VAL A 46 7.94 1.01 -3.36
C VAL A 46 7.97 0.78 -1.85
N ALA A 47 6.93 0.18 -1.26
CA ALA A 47 6.87 -0.08 0.18
C ALA A 47 7.96 -1.05 0.66
N SER A 48 8.25 -2.10 -0.12
CA SER A 48 9.29 -3.08 0.19
C SER A 48 10.71 -2.51 0.06
N THR A 49 10.94 -1.57 -0.85
CA THR A 49 12.27 -0.95 -1.06
C THR A 49 12.54 0.22 -0.11
N LEU A 50 11.52 0.99 0.26
CA LEU A 50 11.65 2.19 1.11
C LEU A 50 11.65 1.90 2.62
N ALA A 51 11.70 0.63 3.04
CA ALA A 51 11.69 0.27 4.46
C ALA A 51 10.50 0.90 5.21
N SER A 52 9.30 0.77 4.64
CA SER A 52 8.07 1.37 5.17
C SER A 52 7.36 0.44 6.16
N GLU A 53 6.73 1.03 7.18
CA GLU A 53 5.79 0.35 8.07
C GLU A 53 4.61 -0.29 7.32
N ALA A 54 4.30 0.18 6.11
CA ALA A 54 3.26 -0.37 5.24
C ALA A 54 3.37 -1.89 5.05
N MET A 55 4.59 -2.45 4.93
CA MET A 55 4.76 -3.89 4.77
C MET A 55 4.39 -4.66 6.05
N ALA A 56 4.64 -4.09 7.24
CA ALA A 56 4.18 -4.68 8.49
C ALA A 56 2.65 -4.64 8.58
N VAL A 57 2.04 -3.52 8.20
CA VAL A 57 0.57 -3.36 8.17
C VAL A 57 -0.06 -4.38 7.23
N ILE A 58 0.45 -4.53 6.01
CA ILE A 58 -0.01 -5.52 5.03
C ILE A 58 0.09 -6.94 5.60
N MET A 59 1.21 -7.27 6.26
CA MET A 59 1.41 -8.56 6.91
C MET A 59 0.33 -8.81 7.96
N LEU A 60 0.09 -7.84 8.85
CA LEU A 60 -0.94 -7.93 9.90
C LEU A 60 -2.35 -8.05 9.31
N VAL A 61 -2.70 -7.24 8.30
CA VAL A 61 -4.02 -7.31 7.65
C VAL A 61 -4.23 -8.69 7.01
N SER A 62 -3.22 -9.21 6.32
CA SER A 62 -3.27 -10.54 5.70
C SER A 62 -3.42 -11.63 6.75
N LEU A 63 -2.68 -11.54 7.86
CA LEU A 63 -2.74 -12.51 8.95
C LEU A 63 -4.10 -12.46 9.68
N TYR A 64 -4.67 -11.27 9.87
CA TYR A 64 -6.02 -11.09 10.41
C TYR A 64 -7.06 -11.76 9.51
N LEU A 65 -7.02 -11.49 8.21
CA LEU A 65 -7.94 -12.09 7.24
C LEU A 65 -7.82 -13.62 7.20
N TYR A 66 -6.59 -14.14 7.24
CA TYR A 66 -6.35 -15.58 7.34
C TYR A 66 -6.94 -16.17 8.64
N ALA A 67 -6.72 -15.51 9.78
CA ALA A 67 -7.28 -15.92 11.08
C ALA A 67 -8.81 -15.94 11.05
N HIS A 68 -9.43 -14.92 10.44
CA HIS A 68 -10.87 -14.79 10.33
C HIS A 68 -11.50 -15.91 9.51
N ILE A 69 -10.93 -16.23 8.34
CA ILE A 69 -11.44 -17.32 7.51
C ILE A 69 -11.32 -18.67 8.23
N ARG A 70 -10.26 -18.86 9.02
CA ARG A 70 -10.03 -20.07 9.82
C ARG A 70 -10.80 -20.10 11.15
N GLY A 71 -11.54 -19.05 11.50
CA GLY A 71 -12.26 -18.94 12.77
C GLY A 71 -11.35 -18.91 14.02
N LYS A 72 -10.09 -18.49 13.87
CA LYS A 72 -9.09 -18.49 14.96
C LYS A 72 -9.09 -17.17 15.72
N LEU A 73 -10.06 -16.99 16.64
CA LEU A 73 -10.24 -15.76 17.41
C LEU A 73 -8.98 -15.31 18.18
N TRP A 74 -8.24 -16.25 18.78
CA TRP A 74 -7.01 -15.90 19.51
C TRP A 74 -5.98 -15.21 18.60
N LEU A 75 -5.84 -15.70 17.37
CA LEU A 75 -4.92 -15.10 16.40
C LEU A 75 -5.42 -13.72 15.93
N GLU A 76 -6.73 -13.54 15.77
CA GLU A 76 -7.31 -12.22 15.49
C GLU A 76 -6.93 -11.21 16.59
N ILE A 77 -7.10 -11.57 17.86
CA ILE A 77 -6.79 -10.68 18.99
C ILE A 77 -5.29 -10.35 19.03
N VAL A 78 -4.40 -11.34 18.88
CA VAL A 78 -2.94 -11.10 18.84
C VAL A 78 -2.57 -10.13 17.72
N VAL A 79 -3.17 -10.29 16.53
CA VAL A 79 -2.94 -9.38 15.41
C VAL A 79 -3.48 -7.98 15.67
N MET A 80 -4.66 -7.86 16.29
CA MET A 80 -5.23 -6.56 16.69
C MET A 80 -4.36 -5.83 17.72
N VAL A 81 -3.76 -6.55 18.66
CA VAL A 81 -2.74 -5.98 19.57
C VAL A 81 -1.53 -5.49 18.78
N GLY A 82 -1.06 -6.27 17.79
CA GLY A 82 0.03 -5.85 16.91
C GLY A 82 -0.24 -4.53 16.17
N PHE A 83 -1.47 -4.31 15.71
CA PHE A 83 -1.85 -3.05 15.04
C PHE A 83 -1.68 -1.83 15.93
N LEU A 84 -2.00 -1.92 17.23
CA LEU A 84 -1.90 -0.79 18.17
C LEU A 84 -0.47 -0.26 18.35
N PHE A 85 0.53 -1.10 18.14
CA PHE A 85 1.94 -0.72 18.33
C PHE A 85 2.64 -0.35 17.03
N ILE A 86 2.19 -0.90 15.91
CA ILE A 86 2.90 -0.79 14.63
C ILE A 86 2.45 0.41 13.80
N HIS A 87 1.18 0.81 13.88
CA HIS A 87 0.62 1.72 12.89
C HIS A 87 -0.27 2.79 13.51
N LEU A 88 0.15 4.04 13.40
CA LEU A 88 -0.50 5.19 14.02
C LEU A 88 -1.90 5.52 13.47
N ALA A 89 -2.28 4.92 12.34
CA ALA A 89 -3.62 5.04 11.78
C ALA A 89 -4.40 3.71 11.88
N SER A 90 -4.09 2.88 12.88
CA SER A 90 -4.78 1.60 13.14
C SER A 90 -6.28 1.78 13.39
N ALA A 91 -6.71 2.95 13.88
CA ALA A 91 -8.12 3.30 14.07
C ALA A 91 -8.99 3.11 12.81
N ILE A 92 -8.44 3.34 11.60
CA ILE A 92 -9.18 3.15 10.34
C ILE A 92 -9.56 1.68 10.12
N PHE A 93 -8.65 0.77 10.50
CA PHE A 93 -8.84 -0.66 10.39
C PHE A 93 -9.89 -1.14 11.38
N PHE A 94 -9.79 -0.73 12.65
CA PHE A 94 -10.80 -1.08 13.65
C PHE A 94 -12.18 -0.51 13.32
N THR A 95 -12.24 0.69 12.72
CA THR A 95 -13.49 1.26 12.21
C THR A 95 -14.10 0.39 11.11
N ALA A 96 -13.28 -0.08 10.15
CA ALA A 96 -13.73 -0.99 9.10
C ALA A 96 -14.26 -2.33 9.67
N LEU A 97 -13.57 -2.89 10.67
CA LEU A 97 -14.00 -4.10 11.38
C LEU A 97 -15.32 -3.89 12.12
N LEU A 98 -15.46 -2.77 12.84
CA LEU A 98 -16.67 -2.44 13.58
C LEU A 98 -17.87 -2.31 12.64
N ILE A 99 -17.72 -1.59 11.53
CA ILE A 99 -18.78 -1.45 10.52
C ILE A 99 -19.17 -2.83 9.96
N TYR A 100 -18.20 -3.65 9.58
CA TYR A 100 -18.45 -5.02 9.12
C TYR A 100 -19.22 -5.84 10.17
N ALA A 101 -18.78 -5.80 11.42
CA ALA A 101 -19.35 -6.58 12.51
C ALA A 101 -20.77 -6.12 12.87
N LEU A 102 -21.05 -4.82 12.82
CA LEU A 102 -22.38 -4.24 13.00
C LEU A 102 -23.34 -4.68 11.89
N VAL A 103 -22.93 -4.60 10.63
CA VAL A 103 -23.76 -5.01 9.49
C VAL A 103 -24.08 -6.51 9.55
N ASN A 104 -23.09 -7.34 9.89
CA ASN A 104 -23.26 -8.80 9.98
C ASN A 104 -23.73 -9.30 11.36
N LYS A 105 -24.05 -8.38 12.29
CA LYS A 105 -24.53 -8.68 13.65
C LYS A 105 -23.63 -9.63 14.46
N GLN A 106 -22.31 -9.54 14.28
CA GLN A 106 -21.31 -10.38 14.97
C GLN A 106 -20.96 -9.80 16.35
N LYS A 107 -21.72 -10.17 17.38
CA LYS A 107 -21.60 -9.61 18.75
C LYS A 107 -20.17 -9.62 19.31
N GLN A 108 -19.43 -10.72 19.12
CA GLN A 108 -18.05 -10.85 19.62
C GLN A 108 -17.11 -9.85 18.93
N THR A 109 -17.13 -9.81 17.59
CA THR A 109 -16.30 -8.89 16.81
C THR A 109 -16.70 -7.44 17.04
N ILE A 110 -17.97 -7.12 17.28
CA ILE A 110 -18.42 -5.78 17.67
C ILE A 110 -17.75 -5.35 18.98
N LEU A 111 -17.82 -6.18 20.03
CA LEU A 111 -17.24 -5.86 21.33
C LEU A 111 -15.72 -5.64 21.22
N ILE A 112 -15.03 -6.59 20.58
CA ILE A 112 -13.56 -6.54 20.44
C ILE A 112 -13.14 -5.32 19.61
N SER A 113 -13.72 -5.13 18.42
CA SER A 113 -13.39 -3.97 17.58
C SER A 113 -13.69 -2.63 18.24
N THR A 114 -14.75 -2.53 19.05
CA THR A 114 -15.06 -1.30 19.82
C THR A 114 -13.98 -1.01 20.87
N ILE A 115 -13.55 -2.03 21.61
CA ILE A 115 -12.49 -1.87 22.63
C ILE A 115 -11.18 -1.42 21.99
N PHE A 116 -10.76 -2.10 20.91
CA PHE A 116 -9.54 -1.75 20.19
C PHE A 116 -9.62 -0.37 19.52
N LEU A 117 -10.78 -0.02 18.96
CA LEU A 117 -11.01 1.32 18.41
C LEU A 117 -10.90 2.38 19.52
N ALA A 118 -11.60 2.21 20.64
CA ALA A 118 -11.53 3.14 21.76
C ALA A 118 -10.09 3.30 22.29
N PHE A 119 -9.35 2.20 22.40
CA PHE A 119 -7.94 2.23 22.77
C PHE A 119 -7.11 3.01 21.74
N SER A 120 -7.23 2.71 20.45
CA SER A 120 -6.50 3.44 19.40
C SER A 120 -6.77 4.95 19.44
N LEU A 121 -8.01 5.37 19.70
CA LEU A 121 -8.39 6.78 19.78
C LEU A 121 -7.81 7.52 21.00
N VAL A 122 -7.59 6.81 22.11
CA VAL A 122 -7.03 7.40 23.34
C VAL A 122 -5.51 7.52 23.28
N PHE A 123 -4.85 6.48 22.75
CA PHE A 123 -3.38 6.39 22.75
C PHE A 123 -2.73 7.03 21.52
N GLU A 124 -3.39 6.97 20.37
CA GLU A 124 -2.90 7.63 19.16
C GLU A 124 -3.42 9.07 19.12
N LYS A 125 -2.57 10.02 18.73
CA LYS A 125 -3.06 11.35 18.31
C LYS A 125 -3.82 11.14 17.00
N PHE A 126 -5.12 10.90 17.11
CA PHE A 126 -6.01 10.78 15.95
C PHE A 126 -5.73 11.92 14.98
N ILE A 127 -5.71 11.60 13.67
CA ILE A 127 -5.37 12.51 12.57
C ILE A 127 -5.90 13.90 12.90
N VAL A 128 -5.00 14.88 13.10
CA VAL A 128 -5.39 16.23 13.48
C VAL A 128 -6.31 16.77 12.39
N ILE A 129 -7.62 16.77 12.67
CA ILE A 129 -8.63 17.20 11.70
C ILE A 129 -8.61 18.72 11.67
N GLY A 130 -7.84 19.27 10.74
CA GLY A 130 -7.68 20.70 10.51
C GLY A 130 -7.92 21.06 9.05
N GLY A 131 -7.79 22.34 8.71
CA GLY A 131 -7.74 22.78 7.32
C GLY A 131 -9.06 23.29 6.73
N ARG A 132 -8.88 24.07 5.66
CA ARG A 132 -9.92 24.61 4.77
C ARG A 132 -9.94 23.77 3.49
N PRO A 133 -11.11 23.59 2.86
CA PRO A 133 -11.21 22.81 1.63
C PRO A 133 -10.25 23.32 0.56
N SER A 134 -9.39 22.43 0.07
CA SER A 134 -8.18 22.78 -0.71
C SER A 134 -7.96 21.89 -1.94
N GLY A 135 -8.89 20.98 -2.23
CA GLY A 135 -8.94 20.29 -3.53
C GLY A 135 -7.90 19.17 -3.73
N TYR A 136 -7.40 18.53 -2.67
CA TYR A 136 -6.40 17.45 -2.77
C TYR A 136 -6.94 16.11 -3.32
N LEU A 137 -8.22 16.04 -3.66
CA LEU A 137 -8.86 14.81 -4.16
C LEU A 137 -8.22 14.32 -5.46
N VAL A 138 -7.95 15.22 -6.43
CA VAL A 138 -7.33 14.83 -7.71
C VAL A 138 -5.90 14.34 -7.50
N GLU A 139 -5.14 14.96 -6.58
CA GLU A 139 -3.81 14.49 -6.18
C GLU A 139 -3.90 13.08 -5.60
N LEU A 140 -4.84 12.84 -4.69
CA LEU A 140 -5.06 11.53 -4.07
C LEU A 140 -5.38 10.43 -5.09
N PHE A 141 -6.28 10.71 -6.05
CA PHE A 141 -6.59 9.79 -7.15
C PHE A 141 -5.35 9.50 -8.00
N GLY A 142 -4.55 10.53 -8.30
CA GLY A 142 -3.29 10.39 -9.04
C GLY A 142 -2.30 9.49 -8.32
N VAL A 143 -2.14 9.64 -7.00
CA VAL A 143 -1.21 8.80 -6.24
C VAL A 143 -1.74 7.37 -6.11
N TYR A 144 -3.05 7.14 -5.89
CA TYR A 144 -3.60 5.77 -5.93
C TYR A 144 -3.42 5.12 -7.31
N ALA A 145 -3.64 5.85 -8.40
CA ALA A 145 -3.38 5.35 -9.75
C ALA A 145 -1.91 4.97 -9.93
N ALA A 146 -0.97 5.75 -9.36
CA ALA A 146 0.44 5.40 -9.37
C ALA A 146 0.75 4.15 -8.54
N LEU A 147 0.15 3.98 -7.36
CA LEU A 147 0.38 2.82 -6.48
C LEU A 147 -0.17 1.51 -7.05
N PHE A 148 -1.27 1.56 -7.79
CA PHE A 148 -1.92 0.36 -8.34
C PHE A 148 -1.56 0.07 -9.80
N SER A 149 -1.02 1.05 -10.54
CA SER A 149 -1.18 1.21 -12.00
C SER A 149 -2.56 1.76 -12.35
N PRO A 150 -2.67 2.77 -13.25
CA PRO A 150 -3.94 3.46 -13.54
C PRO A 150 -5.09 2.53 -13.93
N PHE A 151 -4.83 1.51 -14.75
CA PHE A 151 -5.87 0.59 -15.23
C PHE A 151 -6.35 -0.36 -14.13
N VAL A 152 -5.44 -0.84 -13.29
CA VAL A 152 -5.80 -1.66 -12.12
C VAL A 152 -6.61 -0.82 -11.14
N PHE A 153 -6.21 0.43 -10.90
CA PHE A 153 -6.94 1.34 -10.02
C PHE A 153 -8.36 1.61 -10.51
N LEU A 154 -8.53 1.91 -11.80
CA LEU A 154 -9.86 2.10 -12.40
C LEU A 154 -10.72 0.84 -12.23
N TYR A 155 -10.14 -0.34 -12.43
CA TYR A 155 -10.85 -1.61 -12.23
C TYR A 155 -11.21 -1.87 -10.76
N VAL A 156 -10.34 -1.49 -9.81
CA VAL A 156 -10.61 -1.54 -8.36
C VAL A 156 -11.78 -0.62 -7.98
N VAL A 157 -11.80 0.62 -8.49
CA VAL A 157 -12.92 1.55 -8.26
C VAL A 157 -14.23 0.99 -8.83
N PHE A 158 -14.19 0.43 -10.03
CA PHE A 158 -15.33 -0.29 -10.61
C PHE A 158 -15.77 -1.46 -9.73
N ALA A 159 -14.83 -2.24 -9.19
CA ALA A 159 -15.12 -3.37 -8.32
C ALA A 159 -15.80 -2.94 -7.02
N PHE A 160 -15.33 -1.87 -6.39
CA PHE A 160 -15.96 -1.27 -5.22
C PHE A 160 -17.40 -0.85 -5.51
N TYR A 161 -17.62 -0.10 -6.58
CA TYR A 161 -18.95 0.33 -7.01
C TYR A 161 -19.88 -0.87 -7.26
N ARG A 162 -19.39 -1.90 -7.97
CA ARG A 162 -20.20 -3.08 -8.29
C ARG A 162 -20.58 -3.89 -7.06
N ILE A 163 -19.66 -4.07 -6.09
CA ILE A 163 -19.97 -4.77 -4.84
C ILE A 163 -20.93 -3.96 -3.99
N LEU A 164 -20.76 -2.63 -3.94
CA LEU A 164 -21.64 -1.75 -3.16
C LEU A 164 -23.12 -1.96 -3.55
N ILE A 165 -23.40 -2.03 -4.84
CA ILE A 165 -24.78 -2.10 -5.38
C ILE A 165 -25.29 -3.55 -5.50
N ARG A 166 -24.47 -4.49 -5.99
CA ARG A 166 -24.98 -5.76 -6.53
C ARG A 166 -24.51 -7.02 -5.82
N GLN A 167 -23.56 -6.95 -4.88
CA GLN A 167 -22.98 -8.17 -4.29
C GLN A 167 -22.95 -8.10 -2.76
N ASP A 168 -22.82 -9.28 -2.16
CA ASP A 168 -22.56 -9.42 -0.73
C ASP A 168 -21.18 -8.87 -0.39
N LYS A 169 -21.14 -8.11 0.70
CA LYS A 169 -19.94 -7.40 1.16
C LYS A 169 -19.19 -8.30 2.13
N LYS A 170 -18.12 -8.94 1.66
CA LYS A 170 -17.21 -9.72 2.51
C LYS A 170 -16.33 -8.79 3.36
N LEU A 171 -15.76 -9.33 4.45
CA LEU A 171 -14.86 -8.60 5.34
C LEU A 171 -13.76 -7.80 4.61
N ILE A 172 -13.07 -8.44 3.65
CA ILE A 172 -12.00 -7.79 2.88
C ILE A 172 -12.48 -6.57 2.08
N TRP A 173 -13.75 -6.56 1.65
CA TRP A 173 -14.33 -5.39 1.00
C TRP A 173 -14.43 -4.24 1.99
N TYR A 174 -14.86 -4.45 3.24
CA TYR A 174 -14.90 -3.37 4.25
C TYR A 174 -13.49 -2.87 4.60
N ILE A 175 -12.54 -3.78 4.81
CA ILE A 175 -11.15 -3.44 5.15
C ILE A 175 -10.49 -2.60 4.04
N SER A 176 -10.86 -2.78 2.78
CA SER A 176 -10.30 -1.99 1.67
C SER A 176 -11.14 -0.77 1.30
N PHE A 177 -12.47 -0.88 1.33
CA PHE A 177 -13.40 0.18 0.91
C PHE A 177 -13.54 1.29 1.95
N ILE A 178 -13.62 0.96 3.25
CA ILE A 178 -13.80 1.99 4.29
C ILE A 178 -12.58 2.93 4.35
N PRO A 179 -11.31 2.43 4.37
CA PRO A 179 -10.15 3.30 4.30
C PRO A 179 -10.07 4.10 3.00
N PHE A 180 -10.52 3.54 1.86
CA PHE A 180 -10.59 4.27 0.59
C PHE A 180 -11.59 5.43 0.65
N VAL A 181 -12.82 5.20 1.12
CA VAL A 181 -13.83 6.26 1.24
C VAL A 181 -13.40 7.31 2.26
N ALA A 182 -12.86 6.88 3.41
CA ALA A 182 -12.38 7.78 4.43
C ALA A 182 -11.21 8.66 3.93
N SER A 183 -10.27 8.09 3.16
CA SER A 183 -9.19 8.86 2.57
C SER A 183 -9.71 9.91 1.59
N LEU A 184 -10.70 9.56 0.75
CA LEU A 184 -11.36 10.51 -0.14
C LEU A 184 -12.05 11.64 0.64
N LEU A 185 -12.83 11.33 1.66
CA LEU A 185 -13.55 12.32 2.46
C LEU A 185 -12.60 13.28 3.19
N LEU A 186 -11.54 12.76 3.81
CA LEU A 186 -10.54 13.57 4.48
C LEU A 186 -9.75 14.45 3.50
N SER A 187 -9.49 13.96 2.29
CA SER A 187 -8.75 14.70 1.25
C SER A 187 -9.46 15.98 0.77
N ILE A 188 -10.78 16.07 0.94
CA ILE A 188 -11.54 17.27 0.59
C ILE A 188 -11.10 18.44 1.49
N ARG A 189 -10.85 18.18 2.77
CA ARG A 189 -10.55 19.21 3.78
C ARG A 189 -9.06 19.42 4.00
N GLN A 190 -8.25 18.37 3.88
CA GLN A 190 -6.83 18.41 4.26
C GLN A 190 -5.98 17.46 3.42
N ARG A 191 -4.68 17.72 3.36
CA ARG A 191 -3.73 16.79 2.78
C ARG A 191 -3.51 15.62 3.75
N ILE A 192 -3.77 14.41 3.29
CA ILE A 192 -3.59 13.19 4.08
C ILE A 192 -2.29 12.47 3.70
N SER A 193 -1.68 11.80 4.68
CA SER A 193 -0.61 10.84 4.41
C SER A 193 -1.24 9.60 3.77
N LEU A 194 -0.87 9.31 2.53
CA LEU A 194 -1.39 8.13 1.83
C LEU A 194 -0.87 6.82 2.43
N MET A 195 0.31 6.85 3.06
CA MET A 195 0.93 5.67 3.67
C MET A 195 0.04 5.06 4.76
N ASP A 196 -0.79 5.89 5.40
CA ASP A 196 -1.70 5.51 6.47
C ASP A 196 -2.90 4.71 5.96
N PHE A 197 -3.29 4.86 4.69
CA PHE A 197 -4.48 4.23 4.11
C PHE A 197 -4.13 3.16 3.07
N ALA A 198 -3.07 3.36 2.31
CA ALA A 198 -2.68 2.52 1.18
C ALA A 198 -2.54 1.02 1.53
N PRO A 199 -1.94 0.60 2.66
CA PRO A 199 -1.84 -0.82 3.03
C PRO A 199 -3.19 -1.54 3.04
N TYR A 200 -4.23 -0.86 3.52
CA TYR A 200 -5.58 -1.40 3.60
C TYR A 200 -6.27 -1.38 2.23
N VAL A 201 -6.14 -0.28 1.50
CA VAL A 201 -6.74 -0.14 0.16
C VAL A 201 -6.14 -1.14 -0.82
N MET A 202 -4.84 -1.47 -0.71
CA MET A 202 -4.16 -2.49 -1.54
C MET A 202 -4.80 -3.88 -1.48
N MET A 203 -5.49 -4.20 -0.37
CA MET A 203 -6.26 -5.45 -0.26
C MET A 203 -7.43 -5.52 -1.24
N ALA A 204 -7.82 -4.41 -1.87
CA ALA A 204 -8.88 -4.35 -2.88
C ALA A 204 -8.60 -5.19 -4.15
N ILE A 205 -7.35 -5.60 -4.39
CA ILE A 205 -7.03 -6.54 -5.48
C ILE A 205 -7.84 -7.83 -5.37
N ILE A 206 -8.07 -8.31 -4.15
CA ILE A 206 -8.79 -9.57 -3.92
C ILE A 206 -10.26 -9.48 -4.36
N PRO A 207 -11.09 -8.54 -3.84
CA PRO A 207 -12.46 -8.41 -4.31
C PRO A 207 -12.50 -8.03 -5.80
N ALA A 208 -11.56 -7.24 -6.32
CA ALA A 208 -11.52 -6.92 -7.74
C ALA A 208 -11.31 -8.16 -8.62
N LEU A 209 -10.34 -9.01 -8.25
CA LEU A 209 -10.05 -10.24 -8.98
C LEU A 209 -11.17 -11.28 -8.83
N GLU A 210 -11.81 -11.37 -7.66
CA GLU A 210 -13.00 -12.21 -7.48
C GLU A 210 -14.13 -11.80 -8.44
N ILE A 211 -14.40 -10.51 -8.58
CA ILE A 211 -15.40 -10.00 -9.53
C ILE A 211 -15.02 -10.35 -10.96
N TYR A 212 -13.74 -10.23 -11.31
CA TYR A 212 -13.23 -10.58 -12.64
C TYR A 212 -13.52 -12.05 -12.95
N TYR A 213 -13.05 -12.97 -12.11
CA TYR A 213 -13.23 -14.40 -12.32
C TYR A 213 -14.70 -14.82 -12.28
N ARG A 214 -15.49 -14.27 -11.35
CA ARG A 214 -16.94 -14.53 -11.30
C ARG A 214 -17.61 -14.09 -12.60
N SER A 215 -17.23 -12.92 -13.13
CA SER A 215 -17.77 -12.44 -14.42
C SER A 215 -17.34 -13.33 -15.58
N LEU A 216 -16.07 -13.73 -15.62
CA LEU A 216 -15.55 -14.56 -16.69
C LEU A 216 -16.23 -15.94 -16.72
N ARG A 217 -16.43 -16.56 -15.55
CA ARG A 217 -16.92 -17.94 -15.40
C ARG A 217 -18.42 -18.09 -15.64
N VAL A 218 -19.21 -17.04 -15.43
CA VAL A 218 -20.65 -17.07 -15.76
C VAL A 218 -20.89 -17.04 -17.27
N ARG A 219 -19.88 -16.66 -18.07
CA ARG A 219 -19.99 -16.58 -19.54
C ARG A 219 -19.49 -17.86 -20.22
N LEU A 220 -20.16 -18.21 -21.32
CA LEU A 220 -19.70 -19.25 -22.24
C LEU A 220 -18.29 -18.91 -22.78
N PRO A 221 -17.41 -19.92 -23.02
CA PRO A 221 -16.04 -19.70 -23.45
C PRO A 221 -15.88 -18.78 -24.68
N GLU A 222 -16.83 -18.86 -25.62
CA GLU A 222 -16.88 -18.05 -26.84
C GLU A 222 -17.00 -16.55 -26.55
N HIS A 223 -17.76 -16.17 -25.51
CA HIS A 223 -17.97 -14.77 -25.12
C HIS A 223 -16.96 -14.24 -24.08
N GLN A 224 -15.97 -15.05 -23.70
CA GLN A 224 -14.93 -14.64 -22.76
C GLN A 224 -13.83 -13.80 -23.42
N GLY A 225 -13.72 -13.80 -24.75
CA GLY A 225 -12.60 -13.22 -25.49
C GLY A 225 -12.32 -11.75 -25.15
N PHE A 226 -13.34 -10.90 -25.12
CA PHE A 226 -13.17 -9.47 -24.82
C PHE A 226 -12.69 -9.25 -23.38
N HIS A 227 -13.22 -10.00 -22.41
CA HIS A 227 -12.80 -9.91 -21.01
C HIS A 227 -11.36 -10.37 -20.80
N LYS A 228 -10.96 -11.47 -21.46
CA LYS A 228 -9.57 -11.96 -21.41
C LYS A 228 -8.61 -10.95 -22.03
N LYS A 229 -8.94 -10.38 -23.20
CA LYS A 229 -8.14 -9.34 -23.84
C LYS A 229 -7.99 -8.10 -22.94
N GLY A 230 -9.09 -7.61 -22.37
CA GLY A 230 -9.06 -6.49 -21.43
C GLY A 230 -8.19 -6.77 -20.20
N PHE A 231 -8.27 -7.98 -19.64
CA PHE A 231 -7.42 -8.39 -18.53
C PHE A 231 -5.93 -8.44 -18.90
N VAL A 232 -5.59 -8.94 -20.09
CA VAL A 232 -4.21 -8.91 -20.61
C VAL A 232 -3.70 -7.48 -20.75
N VAL A 233 -4.52 -6.55 -21.25
CA VAL A 233 -4.15 -5.13 -21.35
C VAL A 233 -3.91 -4.50 -19.97
N VAL A 234 -4.76 -4.80 -19.00
CA VAL A 234 -4.60 -4.29 -17.62
C VAL A 234 -3.31 -4.83 -17.00
N LEU A 235 -3.02 -6.12 -17.19
CA LEU A 235 -1.80 -6.75 -16.66
C LEU A 235 -0.53 -6.28 -17.36
N SER A 236 -0.57 -6.08 -18.69
CA SER A 236 0.59 -5.56 -19.41
C SER A 236 0.93 -4.16 -18.93
N MET A 237 -0.07 -3.31 -18.71
CA MET A 237 0.14 -1.96 -18.17
C MET A 237 0.61 -1.98 -16.71
N LEU A 238 0.13 -2.93 -15.89
CA LEU A 238 0.68 -3.17 -14.56
C LEU A 238 2.16 -3.50 -14.66
N PHE A 239 2.52 -4.51 -15.47
CA PHE A 239 3.91 -4.93 -15.63
C PHE A 239 4.82 -3.81 -16.13
N ILE A 240 4.37 -3.01 -17.10
CA ILE A 240 5.12 -1.84 -17.59
C ILE A 240 5.35 -0.82 -16.46
N ALA A 241 4.32 -0.53 -15.65
CA ALA A 241 4.45 0.39 -14.53
C ALA A 241 5.43 -0.15 -13.47
N SER A 242 5.35 -1.44 -13.12
CA SER A 242 6.26 -2.11 -12.20
C SER A 242 7.70 -2.11 -12.72
N ALA A 243 7.88 -2.48 -14.00
CA ALA A 243 9.17 -2.49 -14.66
C ALA A 243 9.79 -1.10 -14.68
N SER A 244 9.00 -0.04 -14.91
CA SER A 244 9.48 1.35 -14.87
C SER A 244 10.07 1.72 -13.50
N ILE A 245 9.53 1.19 -12.41
CA ILE A 245 10.04 1.41 -11.04
C ILE A 245 11.32 0.61 -10.80
N VAL A 246 11.35 -0.66 -11.19
CA VAL A 246 12.54 -1.51 -10.99
C VAL A 246 13.71 -1.02 -11.87
N LEU A 247 13.41 -0.63 -13.10
CA LEU A 247 14.38 -0.15 -14.07
C LEU A 247 14.75 1.33 -13.87
N SER A 248 14.06 2.09 -13.00
CA SER A 248 14.36 3.52 -12.82
C SER A 248 15.79 3.78 -12.37
N ARG A 249 16.39 2.84 -11.62
CA ARG A 249 17.78 2.91 -11.18
C ARG A 249 18.79 2.61 -12.30
N PRO A 250 18.74 1.45 -12.99
CA PRO A 250 19.66 1.18 -14.09
C PRO A 250 19.49 2.17 -15.27
N LEU A 251 18.27 2.62 -15.56
CA LEU A 251 18.04 3.67 -16.56
C LEU A 251 18.75 4.99 -16.21
N PHE A 252 18.84 5.31 -14.93
CA PHE A 252 19.54 6.50 -14.46
C PHE A 252 21.07 6.36 -14.55
N GLU A 253 21.62 5.15 -14.38
CA GLU A 253 23.05 4.86 -14.51
C GLU A 253 23.53 4.81 -15.98
N VAL A 254 22.64 4.55 -16.94
CA VAL A 254 22.94 4.48 -18.38
C VAL A 254 22.76 5.82 -19.11
N LEU A 255 22.03 6.78 -18.52
CA LEU A 255 21.74 8.06 -19.17
C LEU A 255 22.96 8.99 -19.17
N SER A 256 23.33 9.49 -20.35
CA SER A 256 24.48 10.37 -20.56
C SER A 256 24.33 11.77 -19.95
N ASP A 257 23.11 12.21 -19.60
CA ASP A 257 22.82 13.55 -19.07
C ASP A 257 21.93 13.46 -17.79
N PRO A 258 22.54 13.26 -16.60
CA PRO A 258 21.82 12.93 -15.36
C PRO A 258 20.84 14.01 -14.90
N ASN A 259 21.10 15.27 -15.23
CA ASN A 259 20.38 16.44 -14.67
C ASN A 259 18.92 16.56 -15.15
N LYS A 260 18.54 15.91 -16.25
CA LYS A 260 17.18 15.96 -16.81
C LYS A 260 16.27 14.84 -16.32
N HIS A 261 16.82 13.83 -15.64
CA HIS A 261 16.05 12.69 -15.19
C HIS A 261 15.43 12.94 -13.81
N PHE A 262 14.16 12.56 -13.61
CA PHE A 262 13.45 12.75 -12.34
C PHE A 262 14.18 12.09 -11.15
N ALA A 263 14.92 11.01 -11.41
CA ALA A 263 15.67 10.26 -10.40
C ALA A 263 16.93 10.99 -9.90
N TYR A 264 17.39 12.07 -10.57
CA TYR A 264 18.53 12.88 -10.12
C TYR A 264 18.30 13.47 -8.73
N ARG A 265 17.05 13.84 -8.42
CA ARG A 265 16.71 14.37 -7.10
C ARG A 265 16.86 13.35 -5.96
N ILE A 266 16.86 12.06 -6.29
CA ILE A 266 16.96 10.95 -5.35
C ILE A 266 18.42 10.46 -5.27
N TYR A 267 19.07 10.24 -6.42
CA TYR A 267 20.40 9.64 -6.50
C TYR A 267 21.55 10.64 -6.62
N GLY A 268 21.29 11.88 -7.06
CA GLY A 268 22.30 12.93 -7.19
C GLY A 268 23.08 13.20 -5.89
N PRO A 269 22.42 13.31 -4.72
CA PRO A 269 23.12 13.48 -3.45
C PRO A 269 24.06 12.31 -3.10
N TYR A 270 23.70 11.08 -3.47
CA TYR A 270 24.53 9.91 -3.22
C TYR A 270 25.84 9.95 -4.03
N TRP A 271 25.77 10.28 -5.32
CA TRP A 271 26.97 10.36 -6.16
C TRP A 271 27.86 11.53 -5.82
N LYS A 272 27.27 12.69 -5.56
CA LYS A 272 28.03 13.85 -5.09
C LYS A 272 28.73 13.55 -3.77
N ALA A 273 28.08 12.78 -2.88
CA ALA A 273 28.75 12.30 -1.68
C ALA A 273 29.86 11.28 -1.95
N GLN A 274 29.72 10.43 -2.96
CA GLN A 274 30.74 9.47 -3.36
C GLN A 274 31.94 10.13 -4.04
N GLU A 275 31.70 11.14 -4.88
CA GLU A 275 32.71 11.98 -5.54
C GLU A 275 33.51 12.77 -4.51
N LEU A 276 32.85 13.44 -3.56
CA LEU A 276 33.53 14.14 -2.46
C LEU A 276 34.39 13.21 -1.60
N LYS A 277 33.91 11.99 -1.33
CA LYS A 277 34.70 10.98 -0.61
C LYS A 277 35.89 10.47 -1.42
N ALA A 278 35.74 10.32 -2.74
CA ALA A 278 36.85 9.97 -3.63
C ALA A 278 37.91 11.08 -3.66
N ASP A 279 37.49 12.33 -3.58
CA ASP A 279 38.34 13.53 -3.48
C ASP A 279 38.93 13.78 -2.07
N ASN A 280 38.72 12.86 -1.10
CA ASN A 280 39.09 13.04 0.32
C ASN A 280 38.50 14.29 0.99
N LYS A 281 37.40 14.85 0.47
CA LYS A 281 36.69 15.98 1.07
C LYS A 281 35.59 15.47 1.98
N SER A 282 35.73 15.71 3.28
CA SER A 282 34.75 15.31 4.30
C SER A 282 33.63 16.33 4.52
N CYS A 283 33.71 17.50 3.89
CA CYS A 283 32.76 18.58 4.09
C CYS A 283 32.20 19.14 2.77
N PHE A 284 30.95 19.63 2.84
CA PHE A 284 30.26 20.25 1.70
C PHE A 284 29.24 21.30 2.18
N ASP A 285 29.42 22.55 1.73
CA ASP A 285 28.44 23.61 1.98
C ASP A 285 27.42 23.71 0.85
N SER A 286 26.15 23.60 1.21
CA SER A 286 25.02 23.89 0.31
C SER A 286 24.20 25.04 0.87
N ASN A 287 23.78 25.94 -0.02
CA ASN A 287 22.81 26.99 0.30
C ASN A 287 21.40 26.45 0.60
N SER A 288 21.13 25.17 0.29
CA SER A 288 19.82 24.55 0.52
C SER A 288 19.85 23.62 1.73
N LEU A 289 18.93 23.88 2.67
CA LEU A 289 18.80 23.11 3.92
C LEU A 289 18.51 21.62 3.64
N LYS A 290 17.74 21.35 2.58
CA LYS A 290 17.41 20.00 2.12
C LYS A 290 18.64 19.21 1.67
N GLU A 291 19.51 19.80 0.84
CA GLU A 291 20.70 19.12 0.33
C GLU A 291 21.71 18.90 1.46
N SER A 292 21.86 19.86 2.39
CA SER A 292 22.69 19.69 3.60
C SER A 292 22.24 18.50 4.46
N CYS A 293 20.92 18.34 4.68
CA CYS A 293 20.38 17.18 5.38
C CYS A 293 20.64 15.85 4.64
N GLN A 294 20.52 15.86 3.30
CA GLN A 294 20.81 14.67 2.48
C GLN A 294 22.29 14.29 2.54
N MET A 295 23.21 15.26 2.49
CA MET A 295 24.65 15.00 2.60
C MET A 295 25.06 14.46 3.97
N ARG A 296 24.42 14.96 5.04
CA ARG A 296 24.61 14.43 6.40
C ARG A 296 24.25 12.95 6.53
N TYR A 297 23.21 12.49 5.83
CA TYR A 297 22.86 11.07 5.79
C TYR A 297 23.99 10.20 5.22
N TYR A 298 24.76 10.75 4.28
CA TYR A 298 25.94 10.08 3.71
C TYR A 298 27.24 10.34 4.47
N GLY A 299 27.18 11.05 5.61
CA GLY A 299 28.34 11.32 6.47
C GLY A 299 29.19 12.51 6.04
N ILE A 300 28.66 13.42 5.22
CA ILE A 300 29.33 14.66 4.82
C ILE A 300 28.73 15.81 5.64
N VAL A 301 29.59 16.52 6.36
CA VAL A 301 29.18 17.64 7.22
C VAL A 301 29.29 18.97 6.48
N PRO A 302 28.50 20.00 6.84
CA PRO A 302 28.76 21.34 6.34
C PRO A 302 30.20 21.76 6.68
N CYS A 303 30.87 22.43 5.73
CA CYS A 303 32.21 22.97 5.90
C CYS A 303 32.14 24.21 6.80
N ASN A 304 31.75 24.05 8.06
CA ASN A 304 31.80 25.20 8.95
C ASN A 304 33.26 25.56 9.22
N LYS A 305 33.62 26.78 8.81
CA LYS A 305 34.84 27.50 9.17
C LYS A 305 35.18 27.22 10.62
N GLU A 306 36.40 26.74 10.84
CA GLU A 306 37.14 26.70 12.09
C GLU A 306 36.38 27.18 13.32
N ARG A 307 36.14 26.25 14.24
CA ARG A 307 36.40 26.55 15.65
C ARG A 307 37.16 25.39 16.26
#